data_AF-A0A1S8WYA0-F1
#
_entry.id   AF-A0A1S8WYA0-F1
#
_cell.length_a   1.000
_cell.length_b   1.000
_cell.length_c   1.000
_cell.angle_alpha   90.00
_cell.angle_beta   90.00
_cell.angle_gamma   90.00
#
_symmetry.space_group_name_H-M   'P 1'
#
loop_
_entity.id
_entity.type
_entity.pdbx_description
1 polymer ?
#
loop_
_entity_poly.entity_id
_entity_poly.type
_entity_poly.pdbx_seq_one_letter_code
_entity_poly.pdbx_strand_id
1 'polypeptide(L)'
;MYVSTAVHLGSYKQVFQVLLDTNSDISWVPSTETTERTLQRKTQYKKGTSKEYSAHPQPLLIDDDFQSVSGDIAFDRFQVSELIDRPLTKPFQIAGVCMNEFKFGIVTKTKVDPKLPNGVDGVLGLSRKVTYDQFGRTLLESMYAELGIKEEIFALTLCPNDNPELATGHMTFGGLCRDCHKAEFSDFRATTPERWCINFESLRLGIKMLHRGSMTACMDIRHAFIRGPNQLTDAINQQLLGGQYVNGVYQVPCSKRDSYPPVTFVAGRYRLTLTWKQYIIMVSAKIAKTVESSGWHYDSKQL
;
A
#
# COMPACT_ATOMS: atom_id res chain seq x y z
N MET A 1 -2.37 -9.31 -5.03
CA MET A 1 -3.32 -8.55 -4.19
C MET A 1 -2.68 -7.19 -3.91
N TYR A 2 -3.45 -6.12 -3.97
CA TYR A 2 -3.02 -4.74 -3.76
C TYR A 2 -4.20 -3.94 -3.18
N VAL A 3 -3.94 -2.81 -2.52
CA VAL A 3 -4.99 -1.94 -1.98
C VAL A 3 -5.07 -0.68 -2.82
N SER A 4 -6.21 -0.42 -3.43
CA SER A 4 -6.46 0.79 -4.21
C SER A 4 -7.82 1.39 -3.90
N THR A 5 -7.99 2.66 -4.21
CA THR A 5 -9.26 3.40 -4.05
C THR A 5 -9.54 4.26 -5.27
N ALA A 6 -10.81 4.60 -5.48
CA ALA A 6 -11.23 5.54 -6.51
C ALA A 6 -11.23 6.98 -5.96
N VAL A 7 -10.56 7.89 -6.66
CA VAL A 7 -10.48 9.31 -6.34
C VAL A 7 -10.94 10.16 -7.52
N HIS A 8 -11.44 11.36 -7.21
CA HIS A 8 -11.81 12.38 -8.17
C HIS A 8 -10.81 13.53 -8.12
N LEU A 9 -10.38 13.98 -9.29
CA LEU A 9 -9.55 15.17 -9.46
C LEU A 9 -10.25 16.19 -10.37
N GLY A 10 -10.23 17.46 -9.98
CA GLY A 10 -10.75 18.59 -10.76
C GLY A 10 -12.25 18.84 -10.68
N SER A 11 -12.68 19.96 -11.29
CA SER A 11 -14.07 20.46 -11.30
C SER A 11 -15.08 19.51 -11.93
N TYR A 12 -14.61 18.61 -12.81
CA TYR A 12 -15.45 17.67 -13.56
C TYR A 12 -15.24 16.21 -13.12
N LYS A 13 -14.82 16.00 -11.87
CA LYS A 13 -14.82 14.68 -11.22
C LYS A 13 -14.08 13.60 -12.01
N GLN A 14 -12.93 13.91 -12.61
CA GLN A 14 -12.10 12.93 -13.34
C GLN A 14 -11.73 11.79 -12.39
N VAL A 15 -12.16 10.56 -12.71
CA VAL A 15 -12.04 9.41 -11.80
C VAL A 15 -10.75 8.65 -12.07
N PHE A 16 -9.97 8.39 -11.03
CA PHE A 16 -8.75 7.60 -11.09
C PHE A 16 -8.80 6.49 -10.06
N GLN A 17 -8.36 5.29 -10.45
CA GLN A 17 -8.05 4.25 -9.47
C GLN A 17 -6.60 4.42 -9.03
N VAL A 18 -6.36 4.70 -7.75
CA VAL A 18 -5.01 4.98 -7.22
C VAL A 18 -4.57 3.92 -6.23
N LEU A 19 -3.31 3.50 -6.31
CA LEU A 19 -2.68 2.65 -5.30
C LEU A 19 -2.53 3.43 -4.00
N LEU A 20 -2.90 2.83 -2.87
CA LEU A 20 -2.55 3.39 -1.57
C LEU A 20 -1.10 3.00 -1.24
N ASP A 21 -0.22 3.99 -1.09
CA ASP A 21 1.22 3.76 -0.97
C ASP A 21 1.80 4.38 0.31
N THR A 22 2.05 3.56 1.33
CA THR A 22 2.66 3.99 2.61
C THR A 22 4.16 4.29 2.52
N ASN A 23 4.79 4.04 1.37
CA ASN A 23 6.21 4.29 1.11
C ASN A 23 6.47 5.42 0.11
N SER A 24 5.44 5.91 -0.59
CA SER A 24 5.50 7.11 -1.42
C SER A 24 4.90 8.30 -0.68
N ASP A 25 5.59 9.43 -0.80
CA ASP A 25 5.24 10.72 -0.21
C ASP A 25 4.44 11.61 -1.17
N ILE A 26 4.62 11.41 -2.47
CA ILE A 26 3.95 12.16 -3.52
C ILE A 26 2.83 11.34 -4.16
N SER A 27 1.67 11.97 -4.28
CA SER A 27 0.56 11.45 -5.09
C SER A 27 0.68 11.92 -6.53
N TRP A 28 0.36 11.07 -7.49
CA TRP A 28 0.46 11.41 -8.91
C TRP A 28 -0.48 10.58 -9.78
N VAL A 29 -0.85 11.15 -10.93
CA VAL A 29 -1.62 10.48 -11.99
C VAL A 29 -1.00 10.77 -13.36
N PRO A 30 -1.26 9.94 -14.39
CA PRO A 30 -0.80 10.21 -15.77
C PRO A 30 -1.43 11.49 -16.34
N SER A 31 -0.71 12.26 -17.13
CA SER A 31 -1.22 13.39 -17.90
C SER A 31 -1.71 12.95 -19.29
N THR A 32 -2.69 13.65 -19.88
CA THR A 32 -3.00 13.47 -21.32
C THR A 32 -1.87 13.91 -22.25
N GLU A 33 -0.89 14.64 -21.73
CA GLU A 33 0.27 15.11 -22.47
C GLU A 33 1.43 14.08 -22.46
N THR A 34 1.22 12.89 -21.87
CA THR A 34 2.23 11.84 -21.85
C THR A 34 2.46 11.21 -23.23
N THR A 35 3.74 10.97 -23.53
CA THR A 35 4.18 10.21 -24.70
C THR A 35 4.44 8.73 -24.39
N GLU A 36 4.34 8.33 -23.12
CA GLU A 36 4.67 6.97 -22.68
C GLU A 36 3.51 6.01 -22.93
N ARG A 37 3.78 4.95 -23.70
CA ARG A 37 2.75 3.97 -24.08
C ARG A 37 2.13 3.24 -22.89
N THR A 38 2.88 3.09 -21.80
CA THR A 38 2.40 2.46 -20.55
C THR A 38 1.38 3.35 -19.85
N LEU A 39 1.64 4.66 -19.81
CA LEU A 39 0.76 5.67 -19.22
C LEU A 39 -0.45 5.99 -20.10
N GLN A 40 -0.31 5.94 -21.44
CA GLN A 40 -1.42 6.14 -22.39
C GLN A 40 -2.54 5.09 -22.28
N ARG A 41 -2.25 3.93 -21.68
CA ARG A 41 -3.25 2.87 -21.43
C ARG A 41 -4.00 3.02 -20.11
N LYS A 42 -3.63 4.01 -19.29
CA LYS A 42 -4.27 4.34 -18.01
C LYS A 42 -5.26 5.48 -18.19
N THR A 43 -6.11 5.73 -17.20
CA THR A 43 -6.85 7.00 -17.15
C THR A 43 -5.88 8.17 -17.04
N GLN A 44 -6.09 9.21 -17.83
CA GLN A 44 -5.20 10.37 -17.91
C GLN A 44 -5.90 11.66 -17.46
N TYR A 45 -5.16 12.49 -16.75
CA TYR A 45 -5.55 13.80 -16.26
C TYR A 45 -5.58 14.85 -17.37
N LYS A 46 -6.71 15.52 -17.50
CA LYS A 46 -7.01 16.56 -18.48
C LYS A 46 -7.11 17.92 -17.79
N LYS A 47 -5.98 18.62 -17.67
CA LYS A 47 -5.92 19.95 -17.02
C LYS A 47 -6.94 20.94 -17.57
N GLY A 48 -7.10 21.01 -18.89
CA GLY A 48 -8.04 21.93 -19.55
C GLY A 48 -9.52 21.65 -19.30
N THR A 49 -9.86 20.53 -18.64
CA THR A 49 -11.23 20.27 -18.22
C THR A 49 -11.53 20.88 -16.87
N SER A 50 -10.56 21.03 -15.96
CA SER A 50 -10.82 21.59 -14.62
C SER A 50 -10.70 23.12 -14.61
N LYS A 51 -11.67 23.80 -13.99
CA LYS A 51 -11.66 25.25 -13.74
C LYS A 51 -10.89 25.61 -12.47
N GLU A 52 -10.71 24.67 -11.55
CA GLU A 52 -9.92 24.88 -10.33
C GLU A 52 -8.44 24.45 -10.50
N TYR A 53 -8.07 23.98 -11.69
CA TYR A 53 -6.67 23.66 -12.00
C TYR A 53 -5.77 24.88 -11.87
N SER A 54 -4.67 24.72 -11.17
CA SER A 54 -3.53 25.62 -11.26
C SER A 54 -2.21 24.86 -11.30
N ALA A 55 -1.21 25.45 -11.98
CA ALA A 55 0.11 24.86 -12.12
C ALA A 55 1.05 25.41 -11.05
N HIS A 56 1.89 24.54 -10.51
CA HIS A 56 3.06 24.96 -9.75
C HIS A 56 4.21 25.27 -10.72
N PRO A 57 5.05 26.29 -10.46
CA PRO A 57 6.10 26.71 -11.39
C PRO A 57 7.26 25.72 -11.51
N GLN A 58 7.46 24.86 -10.50
CA GLN A 58 8.52 23.84 -10.52
C GLN A 58 8.01 22.51 -11.06
N PRO A 59 8.85 21.77 -11.82
CA PRO A 59 8.48 20.49 -12.41
C PRO A 59 8.41 19.36 -11.37
N LEU A 60 7.64 18.34 -11.68
CA LEU A 60 7.66 17.08 -10.94
C LEU A 60 8.87 16.25 -11.38
N LEU A 61 9.65 15.80 -10.39
CA LEU A 61 10.68 14.78 -10.55
C LEU A 61 10.53 13.81 -9.38
N ILE A 62 10.20 12.54 -9.67
CA ILE A 62 10.21 11.46 -8.67
C ILE A 62 11.23 10.43 -9.15
N ASP A 63 12.20 10.12 -8.31
CA ASP A 63 13.25 9.14 -8.58
C ASP A 63 13.49 8.36 -7.29
N ASP A 64 12.86 7.19 -7.20
CA ASP A 64 12.91 6.30 -6.04
C ASP A 64 13.18 4.85 -6.48
N ASP A 65 13.23 3.94 -5.50
CA ASP A 65 13.56 2.53 -5.72
C ASP A 65 12.53 1.77 -6.59
N PHE A 66 11.34 2.34 -6.80
CA PHE A 66 10.20 1.71 -7.46
C PHE A 66 9.86 2.38 -8.80
N GLN A 67 10.19 3.66 -8.97
CA GLN A 67 9.81 4.44 -10.14
C GLN A 67 10.77 5.60 -10.40
N SER A 68 10.84 5.99 -11.68
CA SER A 68 11.54 7.21 -12.12
C SER A 68 10.66 7.92 -13.12
N VAL A 69 9.95 8.95 -12.67
CA VAL A 69 8.90 9.66 -13.42
C VAL A 69 9.08 11.18 -13.36
N SER A 70 8.62 11.87 -14.40
CA SER A 70 8.67 13.34 -14.46
C SER A 70 7.42 13.92 -15.13
N GLY A 71 7.15 15.19 -14.85
CA GLY A 71 6.00 15.91 -15.38
C GLY A 71 5.85 17.27 -14.71
N ASP A 72 4.61 17.68 -14.50
CA ASP A 72 4.29 18.95 -13.83
C ASP A 72 3.66 18.69 -12.47
N ILE A 73 3.70 19.70 -11.61
CA ILE A 73 2.96 19.71 -10.35
C ILE A 73 1.70 20.55 -10.54
N ALA A 74 0.58 19.99 -10.12
CA ALA A 74 -0.73 20.60 -10.21
C ALA A 74 -1.32 20.80 -8.81
N PHE A 75 -2.13 21.84 -8.69
CA PHE A 75 -3.12 21.95 -7.63
C PHE A 75 -4.50 21.83 -8.26
N ASP A 76 -5.35 21.04 -7.64
CA ASP A 76 -6.76 20.97 -8.02
C ASP A 76 -7.61 20.40 -6.89
N ARG A 77 -8.93 20.41 -7.08
CA ARG A 77 -9.86 19.78 -6.18
C ARG A 77 -9.64 18.26 -6.15
N PHE A 78 -9.61 17.68 -4.95
CA PHE A 78 -9.49 16.25 -4.70
C PHE A 78 -10.65 15.76 -3.86
N GLN A 79 -11.25 14.64 -4.25
CA GLN A 79 -12.28 13.99 -3.45
C GLN A 79 -12.07 12.49 -3.50
N VAL A 80 -12.12 11.82 -2.34
CA VAL A 80 -12.19 10.36 -2.35
C VAL A 80 -13.65 9.94 -2.47
N SER A 81 -13.94 9.05 -3.41
CA SER A 81 -15.31 8.65 -3.67
C SER A 81 -15.85 7.75 -2.55
N GLU A 82 -16.98 8.13 -1.96
CA GLU A 82 -17.85 7.19 -1.26
C GLU A 82 -18.60 6.41 -2.33
N LEU A 83 -17.96 5.39 -2.93
CA LEU A 83 -18.52 4.42 -3.91
C LEU A 83 -19.91 4.82 -4.46
N ILE A 84 -19.95 5.76 -5.40
CA ILE A 84 -21.20 6.11 -6.10
C ILE A 84 -21.37 5.15 -7.28
N ASP A 85 -22.38 4.28 -7.17
CA ASP A 85 -23.11 3.62 -8.27
C ASP A 85 -22.29 2.99 -9.42
N ARG A 86 -21.48 1.98 -9.11
CA ARG A 86 -21.26 0.85 -10.05
C ARG A 86 -21.66 -0.47 -9.40
N PRO A 87 -22.30 -1.41 -10.11
CA PRO A 87 -22.41 -2.79 -9.66
C PRO A 87 -21.05 -3.47 -9.87
N LEU A 88 -20.09 -3.10 -9.05
CA LEU A 88 -18.86 -3.86 -8.81
C LEU A 88 -18.73 -3.97 -7.30
N THR A 89 -18.69 -5.21 -6.84
CA THR A 89 -18.46 -5.64 -5.45
C THR A 89 -17.56 -4.68 -4.68
N LYS A 90 -18.16 -3.92 -3.75
CA LYS A 90 -17.63 -2.76 -3.02
C LYS A 90 -16.16 -2.89 -2.57
N PRO A 91 -15.17 -2.30 -3.28
CA PRO A 91 -13.78 -2.32 -2.84
C PRO A 91 -13.43 -1.01 -2.12
N PHE A 92 -12.95 -1.12 -0.89
CA PHE A 92 -12.27 -0.09 -0.07
C PHE A 92 -12.95 1.30 0.07
N GLN A 93 -13.53 1.59 1.24
CA GLN A 93 -14.19 2.89 1.49
C GLN A 93 -13.28 3.88 2.23
N ILE A 94 -13.21 5.11 1.72
CA ILE A 94 -12.67 6.27 2.42
C ILE A 94 -13.79 7.31 2.49
N ALA A 95 -14.29 7.60 3.69
CA ALA A 95 -15.43 8.51 3.83
C ALA A 95 -14.99 9.99 3.86
N GLY A 96 -15.80 10.85 3.26
CA GLY A 96 -15.84 12.29 3.56
C GLY A 96 -14.62 13.16 3.25
N VAL A 97 -13.62 12.71 2.48
CA VAL A 97 -12.47 13.55 2.12
C VAL A 97 -12.76 14.36 0.85
N CYS A 98 -12.80 15.69 0.99
CA CYS A 98 -12.87 16.63 -0.13
C CYS A 98 -11.97 17.84 0.16
N MET A 99 -10.89 17.99 -0.60
CA MET A 99 -9.95 19.11 -0.54
C MET A 99 -10.12 19.99 -1.78
N ASN A 100 -10.07 21.30 -1.61
CA ASN A 100 -10.14 22.29 -2.68
C ASN A 100 -8.79 22.47 -3.37
N GLU A 101 -7.68 22.35 -2.63
CA GLU A 101 -6.33 22.60 -3.16
C GLU A 101 -5.39 21.43 -2.83
N PHE A 102 -5.61 20.30 -3.51
CA PHE A 102 -4.72 19.15 -3.40
C PHE A 102 -3.55 19.27 -4.37
N LYS A 103 -2.33 19.15 -3.84
CA LYS A 103 -1.10 19.18 -4.61
C LYS A 103 -0.68 17.77 -5.04
N PHE A 104 -0.56 17.54 -6.35
CA PHE A 104 -0.20 16.24 -6.91
C PHE A 104 0.61 16.38 -8.20
N GLY A 105 1.26 15.28 -8.60
CA GLY A 105 1.99 15.19 -9.86
C GLY A 105 1.10 14.80 -11.05
N ILE A 106 1.30 15.44 -12.19
CA ILE A 106 0.77 15.00 -13.49
C ILE A 106 1.91 14.50 -14.38
N VAL A 107 2.07 13.18 -14.44
CA VAL A 107 3.23 12.52 -15.06
C VAL A 107 3.12 12.51 -16.57
N THR A 108 4.16 12.99 -17.26
CA THR A 108 4.25 12.99 -18.73
C THR A 108 5.30 12.02 -19.26
N LYS A 109 6.34 11.69 -18.48
CA LYS A 109 7.44 10.82 -18.91
C LYS A 109 7.85 9.83 -17.82
N THR A 110 8.36 8.68 -18.24
CA THR A 110 8.91 7.65 -17.37
C THR A 110 10.29 7.24 -17.89
N LYS A 111 11.26 7.09 -16.99
CA LYS A 111 12.55 6.46 -17.28
C LYS A 111 12.55 5.01 -16.79
N VAL A 112 11.97 4.79 -15.61
CA VAL A 112 11.65 3.48 -15.06
C VAL A 112 10.15 3.46 -14.87
N ASP A 113 9.48 2.62 -15.67
CA ASP A 113 8.03 2.51 -15.61
C ASP A 113 7.56 2.13 -14.20
N PRO A 114 6.61 2.88 -13.61
CA PRO A 114 6.06 2.54 -12.32
C PRO A 114 5.33 1.19 -12.42
N LYS A 115 5.66 0.27 -11.52
CA LYS A 115 5.06 -1.07 -11.47
C LYS A 115 3.67 -1.02 -10.84
N LEU A 116 2.72 -0.41 -11.55
CA LEU A 116 1.33 -0.33 -11.11
C LEU A 116 0.56 -1.61 -11.43
N PRO A 117 -0.32 -2.08 -10.53
CA PRO A 117 -1.21 -3.20 -10.84
C PRO A 117 -2.17 -2.91 -12.01
N ASN A 118 -2.73 -3.97 -12.58
CA ASN A 118 -3.77 -3.86 -13.61
C ASN A 118 -4.99 -3.11 -13.05
N GLY A 119 -5.52 -2.16 -13.82
CA GLY A 119 -6.65 -1.33 -13.40
C GLY A 119 -6.32 -0.19 -12.44
N VAL A 120 -5.05 -0.03 -12.03
CA VAL A 120 -4.58 1.11 -11.22
C VAL A 120 -3.89 2.13 -12.12
N ASP A 121 -4.31 3.40 -12.03
CA ASP A 121 -3.87 4.50 -12.88
C ASP A 121 -2.66 5.26 -12.31
N GLY A 122 -2.63 5.45 -10.99
CA GLY A 122 -1.62 6.26 -10.30
C GLY A 122 -1.42 5.87 -8.84
N VAL A 123 -0.84 6.78 -8.05
CA VAL A 123 -0.46 6.55 -6.65
C VAL A 123 -1.04 7.65 -5.76
N LEU A 124 -1.56 7.26 -4.60
CA LEU A 124 -1.87 8.14 -3.48
C LEU A 124 -0.82 7.91 -2.38
N GLY A 125 0.07 8.87 -2.22
CA GLY A 125 1.17 8.82 -1.27
C GLY A 125 0.70 9.00 0.17
N LEU A 126 1.13 8.10 1.05
CA LEU A 126 0.76 8.01 2.46
C LEU A 126 2.00 7.90 3.37
N SER A 127 3.20 8.20 2.88
CA SER A 127 4.40 8.23 3.74
C SER A 127 4.30 9.33 4.81
N ARG A 128 5.25 9.30 5.76
CA ARG A 128 5.25 10.20 6.93
C ARG A 128 5.89 11.55 6.66
N LYS A 129 6.62 11.69 5.55
CA LYS A 129 7.41 12.87 5.25
C LYS A 129 7.55 13.04 3.75
N VAL A 130 7.42 14.28 3.31
CA VAL A 130 7.75 14.70 1.95
C VAL A 130 9.27 14.78 1.77
N THR A 131 9.75 14.13 0.71
CA THR A 131 11.14 14.07 0.28
C THR A 131 11.51 15.16 -0.72
N TYR A 132 10.50 15.80 -1.34
CA TYR A 132 10.69 16.89 -2.30
C TYR A 132 10.14 18.20 -1.76
N ASP A 133 11.03 19.15 -1.46
CA ASP A 133 10.69 20.46 -0.85
C ASP A 133 9.55 21.19 -1.57
N GLN A 134 9.48 21.03 -2.89
CA GLN A 134 8.42 21.62 -3.71
C GLN A 134 7.01 21.20 -3.30
N PHE A 135 6.80 20.06 -2.63
CA PHE A 135 5.48 19.65 -2.14
C PHE A 135 5.13 20.24 -0.78
N GLY A 136 6.11 20.46 0.10
CA GLY A 136 5.98 21.12 1.40
C GLY A 136 5.21 20.36 2.49
N ARG A 137 4.11 19.67 2.15
CA ARG A 137 3.26 18.90 3.08
C ARG A 137 2.87 17.55 2.49
N THR A 138 2.80 16.54 3.35
CA THR A 138 2.19 15.24 3.05
C THR A 138 0.68 15.39 2.85
N LEU A 139 0.02 14.33 2.34
CA LEU A 139 -1.44 14.30 2.28
C LEU A 139 -2.07 14.53 3.66
N LEU A 140 -1.53 13.90 4.70
CA LEU A 140 -2.08 13.95 6.04
C LEU A 140 -1.94 15.33 6.69
N GLU A 141 -0.76 15.96 6.55
CA GLU A 141 -0.53 17.34 6.98
C GLU A 141 -1.43 18.33 6.21
N SER A 142 -1.65 18.09 4.91
CA SER A 142 -2.53 18.91 4.09
C SER A 142 -3.99 18.78 4.53
N MET A 143 -4.46 17.57 4.83
CA MET A 143 -5.79 17.35 5.40
C MET A 143 -5.96 17.99 6.78
N TYR A 144 -4.93 17.95 7.63
CA TYR A 144 -4.97 18.62 8.93
C TYR A 144 -5.08 20.13 8.77
N ALA A 145 -4.24 20.72 7.90
CA ALA A 145 -4.25 22.15 7.65
C ALA A 145 -5.54 22.65 6.97
N GLU A 146 -6.11 21.89 6.03
CA GLU A 146 -7.24 22.34 5.22
C GLU A 146 -8.60 21.88 5.76
N LEU A 147 -8.70 20.63 6.22
CA LEU A 147 -9.98 20.02 6.64
C LEU A 147 -10.18 20.04 8.16
N GLY A 148 -9.15 20.36 8.94
CA GLY A 148 -9.21 20.36 10.40
C GLY A 148 -9.50 18.98 10.98
N ILE A 149 -8.93 17.92 10.39
CA ILE A 149 -9.04 16.58 10.96
C ILE A 149 -8.49 16.56 12.39
N LYS A 150 -9.11 15.78 13.29
CA LYS A 150 -8.83 15.87 14.74
C LYS A 150 -7.41 15.46 15.12
N GLU A 151 -6.89 14.46 14.43
CA GLU A 151 -5.57 13.89 14.67
C GLU A 151 -4.87 13.69 13.32
N GLU A 152 -3.57 13.99 13.24
CA GLU A 152 -2.73 13.72 12.06
C GLU A 152 -2.41 12.22 11.94
N ILE A 153 -3.47 11.40 11.84
CA ILE A 153 -3.39 9.94 11.65
C ILE A 153 -4.37 9.49 10.58
N PHE A 154 -4.06 8.33 9.99
CA PHE A 154 -5.05 7.52 9.29
C PHE A 154 -5.06 6.10 9.85
N ALA A 155 -6.19 5.41 9.72
CA ALA A 155 -6.31 4.00 10.08
C ALA A 155 -6.74 3.18 8.86
N LEU A 156 -6.21 1.97 8.75
CA LEU A 156 -6.52 1.01 7.69
C LEU A 156 -7.10 -0.24 8.31
N THR A 157 -8.25 -0.67 7.81
CA THR A 157 -8.81 -2.00 8.07
C THR A 157 -8.85 -2.75 6.75
N LEU A 158 -8.14 -3.87 6.69
CA LEU A 158 -8.14 -4.77 5.53
C LEU A 158 -9.01 -5.97 5.88
N CYS A 159 -10.02 -6.24 5.06
CA CYS A 159 -10.95 -7.35 5.23
C CYS A 159 -10.65 -8.39 4.15
N PRO A 160 -9.72 -9.33 4.40
CA PRO A 160 -9.33 -10.32 3.41
C PRO A 160 -10.50 -11.24 3.06
N ASN A 161 -10.51 -11.70 1.81
CA ASN A 161 -11.46 -12.67 1.31
C ASN A 161 -10.71 -13.69 0.46
N ASP A 162 -11.13 -14.96 0.54
CA ASP A 162 -10.55 -16.06 -0.25
C ASP A 162 -10.67 -15.80 -1.75
N ASN A 163 -11.69 -15.07 -2.19
CA ASN A 163 -11.75 -14.42 -3.49
C ASN A 163 -11.25 -12.96 -3.36
N PRO A 164 -10.07 -12.61 -3.90
CA PRO A 164 -9.54 -11.26 -3.87
C PRO A 164 -10.47 -10.19 -4.47
N GLU A 165 -11.35 -10.55 -5.41
CA GLU A 165 -12.34 -9.63 -6.01
C GLU A 165 -13.47 -9.25 -5.04
N LEU A 166 -13.64 -10.02 -3.97
CA LEU A 166 -14.60 -9.80 -2.89
C LEU A 166 -13.92 -9.26 -1.62
N ALA A 167 -12.60 -9.06 -1.64
CA ALA A 167 -11.89 -8.47 -0.53
C ALA A 167 -12.31 -7.00 -0.37
N THR A 168 -12.49 -6.57 0.87
CA THR A 168 -12.95 -5.22 1.20
C THR A 168 -11.99 -4.56 2.17
N GLY A 169 -12.27 -3.31 2.53
CA GLY A 169 -11.51 -2.61 3.55
C GLY A 169 -12.03 -1.20 3.74
N HIS A 170 -11.48 -0.53 4.73
CA HIS A 170 -11.85 0.83 5.09
C HIS A 170 -10.61 1.62 5.48
N MET A 171 -10.57 2.89 5.10
CA MET A 171 -9.60 3.86 5.60
C MET A 171 -10.31 5.04 6.22
N THR A 172 -9.81 5.48 7.37
CA THR A 172 -10.26 6.71 8.03
C THR A 172 -9.11 7.68 8.15
N PHE A 173 -9.38 8.96 7.97
CA PHE A 173 -8.45 10.05 8.29
C PHE A 173 -8.95 10.78 9.53
N GLY A 174 -8.04 11.31 10.35
CA GLY A 174 -8.43 12.13 11.50
C GLY A 174 -8.80 11.37 12.76
N GLY A 175 -8.61 10.04 12.78
CA GLY A 175 -8.98 9.21 13.90
C GLY A 175 -8.98 7.72 13.60
N LEU A 176 -9.07 6.93 14.67
CA LEU A 176 -9.24 5.48 14.61
C LEU A 176 -10.71 5.11 14.39
N CYS A 177 -10.98 4.13 13.52
CA CYS A 177 -12.30 3.53 13.43
C CYS A 177 -12.54 2.59 14.63
N ARG A 178 -13.07 3.13 15.73
CA ARG A 178 -13.36 2.34 16.95
C ARG A 178 -14.42 1.27 16.73
N ASP A 179 -15.36 1.49 15.80
CA ASP A 179 -16.38 0.48 15.47
C ASP A 179 -15.83 -0.63 14.56
N CYS A 180 -14.71 -0.40 13.86
CA CYS A 180 -14.09 -1.39 12.99
C CYS A 180 -13.30 -2.46 13.77
N HIS A 181 -12.94 -2.19 15.03
CA HIS A 181 -12.09 -3.08 15.82
C HIS A 181 -12.45 -3.08 17.30
N LYS A 182 -12.66 -4.27 17.88
CA LYS A 182 -13.04 -4.41 19.31
C LYS A 182 -11.86 -4.48 20.27
N ALA A 183 -10.64 -4.71 19.79
CA ALA A 183 -9.46 -4.80 20.65
C ALA A 183 -8.74 -3.45 20.77
N GLU A 184 -8.02 -3.29 21.87
CA GLU A 184 -7.23 -2.09 22.18
C GLU A 184 -6.09 -1.89 21.17
N PHE A 185 -5.81 -0.63 20.86
CA PHE A 185 -4.65 -0.25 20.05
C PHE A 185 -3.40 -0.19 20.91
N SER A 186 -2.26 -0.53 20.31
CA SER A 186 -0.94 -0.42 20.93
C SER A 186 -0.10 0.54 20.12
N ASP A 187 0.47 1.53 20.80
CA ASP A 187 1.30 2.55 20.15
C ASP A 187 2.76 2.11 20.10
N PHE A 188 3.37 2.33 18.94
CA PHE A 188 4.78 2.05 18.70
C PHE A 188 5.46 3.31 18.20
N ARG A 189 6.65 3.60 18.75
CA ARG A 189 7.49 4.67 18.24
C ARG A 189 8.05 4.26 16.88
N ALA A 190 7.86 5.13 15.89
CA ALA A 190 8.42 4.91 14.57
C ALA A 190 9.96 5.01 14.58
N THR A 191 10.63 4.14 13.82
CA THR A 191 12.09 4.03 13.77
C THR A 191 12.73 5.12 12.91
N THR A 192 12.07 5.55 11.83
CA THR A 192 12.57 6.61 10.93
C THR A 192 11.49 7.65 10.67
N PRO A 193 11.83 8.93 10.42
CA PRO A 193 10.84 9.97 10.17
C PRO A 193 10.09 9.81 8.84
N GLU A 194 10.68 9.15 7.84
CA GLU A 194 10.11 9.04 6.49
C GLU A 194 9.10 7.89 6.34
N ARG A 195 9.32 6.77 7.05
CA ARG A 195 8.59 5.52 6.80
C ARG A 195 7.82 5.06 8.04
N TRP A 196 6.74 4.34 7.77
CA TRP A 196 5.98 3.62 8.79
C TRP A 196 6.73 2.36 9.19
N CYS A 197 7.79 2.51 9.98
CA CYS A 197 8.58 1.39 10.46
C CYS A 197 8.64 1.37 11.98
N ILE A 198 8.64 0.18 12.57
CA ILE A 198 8.80 -0.04 14.00
C ILE A 198 9.91 -1.05 14.23
N ASN A 199 10.47 -1.06 15.45
CA ASN A 199 11.40 -2.11 15.86
C ASN A 199 10.68 -3.22 16.61
N PHE A 200 11.12 -4.45 16.36
CA PHE A 200 10.81 -5.61 17.19
C PHE A 200 12.11 -6.24 17.71
N GLU A 201 12.02 -6.95 18.82
CA GLU A 201 13.15 -7.49 19.59
C GLU A 201 13.41 -8.97 19.32
N SER A 202 12.39 -9.70 18.84
CA SER A 202 12.57 -11.09 18.40
C SER A 202 11.50 -11.54 17.42
N LEU A 203 11.90 -12.52 16.59
CA LEU A 203 11.03 -13.27 15.69
C LEU A 203 11.09 -14.74 16.06
N ARG A 204 9.92 -15.36 16.26
CA ARG A 204 9.78 -16.78 16.59
C ARG A 204 8.91 -17.51 15.57
N LEU A 205 9.22 -18.78 15.37
CA LEU A 205 8.41 -19.72 14.61
C LEU A 205 8.05 -20.89 15.52
N GLY A 206 6.80 -20.94 15.97
CA GLY A 206 6.39 -21.81 17.08
C GLY A 206 7.26 -21.53 18.31
N ILE A 207 7.93 -22.56 18.81
CA ILE A 207 8.86 -22.44 19.95
C ILE A 207 10.27 -22.00 19.54
N LYS A 208 10.62 -22.08 18.26
CA LYS A 208 11.97 -21.79 17.75
C LYS A 208 12.19 -20.29 17.64
N MET A 209 13.29 -19.81 18.20
CA MET A 209 13.74 -18.43 18.01
C MET A 209 14.49 -18.32 16.67
N LEU A 210 13.99 -17.50 15.74
CA LEU A 210 14.63 -17.26 14.45
C LEU A 210 15.54 -16.02 14.49
N HIS A 211 15.13 -15.01 15.25
CA HIS A 211 15.92 -13.80 15.45
C HIS A 211 15.79 -13.29 16.88
N ARG A 212 16.90 -12.75 17.40
CA ARG A 212 16.97 -12.05 18.68
C ARG A 212 17.82 -10.80 18.50
N GLY A 213 17.29 -9.66 18.95
CA GLY A 213 17.90 -8.35 18.74
C GLY A 213 16.93 -7.40 18.06
N SER A 214 17.29 -6.12 18.02
CA SER A 214 16.48 -5.10 17.38
C SER A 214 16.51 -5.28 15.86
N MET A 215 15.33 -5.42 15.26
CA MET A 215 15.13 -5.45 13.83
C MET A 215 13.96 -4.54 13.43
N THR A 216 14.16 -3.79 12.35
CA THR A 216 13.15 -2.87 11.82
C THR A 216 12.20 -3.61 10.88
N ALA A 217 10.89 -3.46 11.11
CA ALA A 217 9.84 -3.86 10.18
C ALA A 217 9.11 -2.62 9.67
N CYS A 218 8.85 -2.54 8.37
CA CYS A 218 8.10 -1.44 7.76
C CYS A 218 6.74 -1.93 7.25
N MET A 219 5.70 -1.15 7.52
CA MET A 219 4.33 -1.42 7.08
C MET A 219 4.14 -0.93 5.65
N ASP A 220 4.31 -1.85 4.69
CA ASP A 220 4.10 -1.61 3.25
C ASP A 220 2.83 -2.33 2.77
N ILE A 221 1.79 -1.57 2.42
CA ILE A 221 0.50 -2.11 1.97
C ILE A 221 0.44 -2.41 0.46
N ARG A 222 1.51 -2.13 -0.29
CA ARG A 222 1.55 -2.39 -1.75
C ARG A 222 1.81 -3.83 -2.08
N HIS A 223 2.41 -4.55 -1.13
CA HIS A 223 2.81 -5.93 -1.29
C HIS A 223 1.88 -6.83 -0.49
N ALA A 224 1.41 -7.90 -1.15
CA ALA A 224 0.62 -8.94 -0.48
C ALA A 224 1.46 -9.82 0.47
N PHE A 225 2.78 -9.80 0.33
CA PHE A 225 3.71 -10.72 0.98
C PHE A 225 4.54 -10.00 2.04
N ILE A 226 4.82 -10.69 3.15
CA ILE A 226 5.80 -10.29 4.15
C ILE A 226 7.19 -10.53 3.55
N ARG A 227 7.98 -9.48 3.42
CA ARG A 227 9.35 -9.57 2.90
C ARG A 227 10.37 -9.43 4.00
N GLY A 228 11.48 -10.14 3.88
CA GLY A 228 12.57 -10.06 4.84
C GLY A 228 13.89 -10.63 4.32
N PRO A 229 14.94 -10.56 5.13
CA PRO A 229 16.26 -11.10 4.80
C PRO A 229 16.18 -12.57 4.41
N ASN A 230 16.94 -12.96 3.38
CA ASN A 230 16.89 -14.31 2.81
C ASN A 230 17.04 -15.39 3.86
N GLN A 231 17.98 -15.23 4.81
CA GLN A 231 18.21 -16.19 5.88
C GLN A 231 16.97 -16.44 6.75
N LEU A 232 16.18 -15.40 7.07
CA LEU A 232 14.96 -15.53 7.89
C LEU A 232 13.83 -16.14 7.06
N THR A 233 13.66 -15.68 5.83
CA THR A 233 12.66 -16.19 4.89
C THR A 233 12.88 -17.68 4.61
N ASP A 234 14.13 -18.09 4.37
CA ASP A 234 14.50 -19.49 4.16
C ASP A 234 14.26 -20.32 5.42
N ALA A 235 14.64 -19.81 6.60
CA ALA A 235 14.43 -20.51 7.87
C ALA A 235 12.94 -20.73 8.18
N ILE A 236 12.06 -19.82 7.75
CA ILE A 236 10.60 -19.99 7.85
C ILE A 236 10.12 -21.00 6.82
N ASN A 237 10.44 -20.79 5.54
CA ASN A 237 9.95 -21.59 4.43
C ASN A 237 10.36 -23.07 4.57
N GLN A 238 11.58 -23.37 5.02
CA GLN A 238 12.05 -24.74 5.27
C GLN A 238 11.25 -25.50 6.35
N GLN A 239 10.52 -24.79 7.20
CA GLN A 239 9.68 -25.41 8.25
C GLN A 239 8.24 -25.63 7.76
N LEU A 240 7.88 -25.12 6.57
CA LEU A 240 6.62 -25.38 5.91
C LEU A 240 6.73 -26.68 5.11
N LEU A 241 6.44 -27.79 5.78
CA LEU A 241 6.62 -29.15 5.25
C LEU A 241 6.01 -29.34 3.86
N GLY A 242 6.81 -29.90 2.94
CA GLY A 242 6.43 -30.18 1.56
C GLY A 242 6.47 -28.96 0.64
N GLY A 243 7.03 -27.84 1.10
CA GLY A 243 7.14 -26.62 0.32
C GLY A 243 8.21 -26.67 -0.77
N GLN A 244 7.98 -25.95 -1.86
CA GLN A 244 8.88 -25.85 -3.01
C GLN A 244 8.80 -24.47 -3.65
N TYR A 245 9.93 -23.95 -4.12
CA TYR A 245 9.95 -22.69 -4.86
C TYR A 245 9.60 -22.91 -6.33
N VAL A 246 8.47 -22.36 -6.76
CA VAL A 246 7.93 -22.54 -8.13
C VAL A 246 7.38 -21.21 -8.62
N ASN A 247 7.78 -20.79 -9.83
CA ASN A 247 7.31 -19.56 -10.48
C ASN A 247 7.44 -18.29 -9.61
N GLY A 248 8.55 -18.16 -8.88
CA GLY A 248 8.82 -16.96 -8.07
C GLY A 248 8.12 -16.91 -6.72
N VAL A 249 7.42 -17.99 -6.32
CA VAL A 249 6.73 -18.07 -5.03
C VAL A 249 7.04 -19.41 -4.34
N TYR A 250 7.05 -19.43 -2.99
CA TYR A 250 7.27 -20.66 -2.23
C TYR A 250 5.93 -21.36 -2.00
N GLN A 251 5.63 -22.37 -2.80
CA GLN A 251 4.36 -23.11 -2.78
C GLN A 251 4.37 -24.19 -1.72
N VAL A 252 3.24 -24.40 -1.05
CA VAL A 252 3.07 -25.35 0.06
C VAL A 252 1.81 -26.21 -0.14
N PRO A 253 1.78 -27.47 0.33
CA PRO A 253 0.60 -28.32 0.20
C PRO A 253 -0.55 -27.89 1.13
N CYS A 254 -1.73 -27.66 0.56
CA CYS A 254 -2.93 -27.29 1.33
C CYS A 254 -3.26 -28.29 2.46
N SER A 255 -2.96 -29.59 2.28
CA SER A 255 -3.21 -30.64 3.28
C SER A 255 -2.33 -30.54 4.52
N LYS A 256 -1.29 -29.70 4.51
CA LYS A 256 -0.34 -29.52 5.61
C LYS A 256 -0.50 -28.19 6.34
N ARG A 257 -1.34 -27.26 5.85
CA ARG A 257 -1.46 -25.89 6.37
C ARG A 257 -1.78 -25.81 7.86
N ASP A 258 -2.65 -26.69 8.35
CA ASP A 258 -3.03 -26.75 9.77
C ASP A 258 -1.88 -27.15 10.70
N SER A 259 -0.82 -27.76 10.15
CA SER A 259 0.38 -28.15 10.90
C SER A 259 1.44 -27.05 10.96
N TYR A 260 1.28 -25.94 10.22
CA TYR A 260 2.31 -24.93 10.14
C TYR A 260 2.39 -24.08 11.41
N PRO A 261 3.60 -23.89 11.96
CA PRO A 261 3.78 -23.21 13.24
C PRO A 261 3.44 -21.72 13.15
N PRO A 262 2.92 -21.09 14.21
CA PRO A 262 2.65 -19.66 14.20
C PRO A 262 3.95 -18.85 14.13
N VAL A 263 3.91 -17.68 13.49
CA VAL A 263 5.01 -16.72 13.49
C VAL A 263 4.71 -15.62 14.50
N THR A 264 5.62 -15.38 15.44
CA THR A 264 5.44 -14.36 16.48
C THR A 264 6.52 -13.28 16.41
N PHE A 265 6.10 -12.03 16.22
CA PHE A 265 6.92 -10.85 16.42
C PHE A 265 6.74 -10.35 17.85
N VAL A 266 7.83 -9.98 18.52
CA VAL A 266 7.81 -9.48 19.89
C VAL A 266 8.42 -8.09 19.94
N ALA A 267 7.69 -7.11 20.48
CA ALA A 267 8.16 -5.75 20.70
C ALA A 267 7.79 -5.32 22.13
N GLY A 268 8.77 -5.34 23.04
CA GLY A 268 8.55 -5.16 24.47
C GLY A 268 7.53 -6.16 25.03
N ARG A 269 6.46 -5.62 25.63
CA ARG A 269 5.35 -6.44 26.18
C ARG A 269 4.40 -6.97 25.10
N TYR A 270 4.44 -6.42 23.89
CA TYR A 270 3.49 -6.72 22.83
C TYR A 270 3.95 -7.91 21.99
N ARG A 271 2.99 -8.75 21.59
CA ARG A 271 3.21 -9.94 20.75
C ARG A 271 2.22 -9.94 19.60
N LEU A 272 2.72 -9.86 18.37
CA LEU A 272 1.93 -10.06 17.17
C LEU A 272 2.15 -11.49 16.67
N THR A 273 1.14 -12.34 16.84
CA THR A 273 1.20 -13.75 16.44
C THR A 273 0.34 -13.97 15.20
N LEU A 274 0.99 -14.37 14.10
CA LEU A 274 0.34 -14.76 12.86
C LEU A 274 0.17 -16.28 12.84
N THR A 275 -1.06 -16.72 12.68
CA THR A 275 -1.39 -18.13 12.41
C THR A 275 -1.23 -18.44 10.93
N TRP A 276 -1.20 -19.73 10.58
CA TRP A 276 -1.11 -20.16 9.17
C TRP A 276 -2.17 -19.49 8.29
N LYS A 277 -3.37 -19.23 8.82
CA LYS A 277 -4.48 -18.55 8.12
C LYS A 277 -4.12 -17.13 7.65
N GLN A 278 -3.14 -16.49 8.28
CA GLN A 278 -2.75 -15.11 8.05
C GLN A 278 -1.47 -14.97 7.22
N TYR A 279 -0.60 -15.98 7.22
CA TYR A 279 0.65 -15.95 6.46
C TYR A 279 0.71 -16.98 5.32
N ILE A 280 -0.32 -17.79 5.11
CA ILE A 280 -0.43 -18.67 3.94
C ILE A 280 -1.51 -18.10 3.01
N ILE A 281 -1.15 -17.88 1.75
CA ILE A 281 -1.99 -17.23 0.75
C ILE A 281 -2.41 -18.26 -0.29
N MET A 282 -3.70 -18.41 -0.54
CA MET A 282 -4.18 -19.25 -1.64
C MET A 282 -3.80 -18.64 -2.99
N VAL A 283 -3.11 -19.40 -3.84
CA VAL A 283 -2.76 -19.02 -5.20
C VAL A 283 -3.49 -19.97 -6.14
N SER A 284 -4.56 -19.49 -6.79
CA SER A 284 -5.32 -20.33 -7.72
C SER A 284 -4.43 -20.86 -8.84
N ALA A 285 -4.17 -22.16 -8.87
CA ALA A 285 -3.56 -22.81 -10.02
C ALA A 285 -4.64 -23.08 -11.07
N LYS A 286 -4.40 -22.70 -12.34
CA LYS A 286 -5.30 -22.96 -13.48
C LYS A 286 -5.53 -24.46 -13.78
N ILE A 287 -4.98 -25.38 -12.98
CA ILE A 287 -5.05 -26.83 -13.17
C ILE A 287 -5.44 -27.45 -11.83
N ALA A 288 -6.71 -27.88 -11.69
CA ALA A 288 -7.35 -28.84 -10.76
C ALA A 288 -6.75 -29.18 -9.36
N LYS A 289 -5.79 -28.43 -8.84
CA LYS A 289 -5.20 -28.57 -7.50
C LYS A 289 -5.07 -27.17 -6.92
N THR A 290 -5.77 -26.90 -5.83
CA THR A 290 -5.55 -25.67 -5.05
C THR A 290 -4.11 -25.70 -4.53
N VAL A 291 -3.35 -24.65 -4.81
CA VAL A 291 -1.97 -24.48 -4.34
C VAL A 291 -1.95 -23.27 -3.42
N GLU A 292 -1.24 -23.38 -2.31
CA GLU A 292 -1.02 -22.30 -1.37
C GLU A 292 0.42 -21.81 -1.50
N SER A 293 0.65 -20.53 -1.22
CA SER A 293 1.98 -19.91 -1.16
C SER A 293 2.27 -19.49 0.27
N SER A 294 3.52 -19.64 0.68
CA SER A 294 4.06 -18.89 1.81
C SER A 294 3.85 -17.40 1.56
N GLY A 295 3.46 -16.70 2.60
CA GLY A 295 3.42 -15.25 2.67
C GLY A 295 4.80 -14.62 2.77
N TRP A 296 5.86 -15.42 2.96
CA TRP A 296 7.24 -14.96 3.21
C TRP A 296 8.09 -15.00 1.96
N HIS A 297 8.56 -13.82 1.54
CA HIS A 297 9.30 -13.63 0.30
C HIS A 297 10.63 -12.89 0.52
N TYR A 298 11.56 -13.07 -0.42
CA TYR A 298 12.83 -12.38 -0.43
C TYR A 298 12.66 -10.87 -0.65
N ASP A 299 13.52 -10.08 -0.02
CA ASP A 299 13.67 -8.67 -0.37
C ASP A 299 14.47 -8.56 -1.68
N SER A 300 13.85 -8.00 -2.71
CA SER A 300 14.45 -7.83 -4.04
C SER A 300 15.64 -6.85 -4.05
N LYS A 301 15.90 -6.13 -2.96
CA LYS A 301 17.06 -5.23 -2.81
C LYS A 301 18.33 -5.93 -2.30
N GLN A 302 18.27 -7.23 -2.04
CA GLN A 302 19.43 -8.05 -1.63
C GLN A 302 19.88 -9.07 -2.70
N LEU A 303 19.44 -8.89 -3.95
CA LEU A 303 19.94 -9.61 -5.14
C LEU A 303 20.83 -8.71 -5.98
#